data_AF-A0A6P0X6V3-F1
#
_entry.id   AF-A0A6P0X6V3-F1
#
_cell.length_a   1.000
_cell.length_b   1.000
_cell.length_c   1.000
_cell.angle_alpha   90.00
_cell.angle_beta   90.00
_cell.angle_gamma   90.00
#
_symmetry.space_group_name_H-M   'P 1'
#
loop_
_entity.id
_entity.type
_entity.pdbx_description
1 polymer ?
#
loop_
_entity_poly.entity_id
_entity_poly.type
_entity_poly.pdbx_seq_one_letter_code
_entity_poly.pdbx_strand_id
1 'polypeptide(L)'
;MSLEQNQNHQQCLEKLLWATEQLGVEVSPTQLAKIAQLIVQTMTGPRRCFHSTEHMFEVGGSTDAIEILAGLFHDIVYMQVDGSITFNFT
;
A
#
# COMPACT_ATOMS: atom_id res chain seq x y z
N MET A 1 -14.38 3.12 6.95
CA MET A 1 -12.96 2.93 7.31
C MET A 1 -12.77 3.47 8.71
N SER A 2 -11.92 2.85 9.53
CA SER A 2 -11.51 3.41 10.82
C SER A 2 -10.72 4.70 10.62
N LEU A 3 -10.55 5.49 11.69
CA LEU A 3 -9.74 6.72 11.65
C LEU A 3 -8.30 6.44 11.19
N GLU A 4 -7.70 5.38 11.72
CA GLU A 4 -6.37 4.89 11.37
C GLU A 4 -6.27 4.51 9.89
N GLN A 5 -7.26 3.79 9.34
CA GLN A 5 -7.29 3.44 7.92
C GLN A 5 -7.35 4.68 7.02
N ASN A 6 -8.07 5.74 7.43
CA ASN A 6 -8.11 6.99 6.68
C ASN A 6 -6.77 7.72 6.69
N GLN A 7 -6.06 7.72 7.83
CA GLN A 7 -4.72 8.30 7.94
C GLN A 7 -3.71 7.55 7.08
N ASN A 8 -3.71 6.22 7.15
CA ASN A 8 -2.85 5.37 6.32
C ASN A 8 -3.13 5.56 4.82
N HIS A 9 -4.41 5.68 4.44
CA HIS A 9 -4.80 5.97 3.07
C HIS A 9 -4.26 7.31 2.60
N GLN A 10 -4.43 8.36 3.39
CA GLN A 10 -3.95 9.70 3.06
C GLN A 10 -2.43 9.74 2.90
N GLN A 11 -1.69 9.16 3.84
CA GLN A 11 -0.22 9.12 3.80
C GLN A 11 0.29 8.30 2.60
N CYS A 12 -0.37 7.18 2.28
CA CYS A 12 -0.05 6.39 1.10
C CYS A 12 -0.30 7.17 -0.20
N LEU A 13 -1.43 7.88 -0.29
CA LEU A 13 -1.76 8.74 -1.43
C LEU A 13 -0.74 9.88 -1.62
N GLU A 14 -0.34 10.54 -0.55
CA GLU A 14 0.67 11.61 -0.59
C GLU A 14 2.01 11.10 -1.14
N LYS A 15 2.47 9.92 -0.69
CA LYS A 15 3.70 9.29 -1.19
C LYS A 15 3.58 8.90 -2.67
N LEU A 16 2.42 8.39 -3.11
CA LEU A 16 2.18 8.07 -4.52
C LEU A 16 2.21 9.33 -5.39
N LEU A 17 1.50 10.39 -4.99
CA LEU A 17 1.49 11.66 -5.70
C LEU A 17 2.90 12.20 -5.86
N TRP A 18 3.63 12.30 -4.74
CA TRP A 18 5.00 12.79 -4.72
C TRP A 18 5.92 11.95 -5.63
N ALA A 19 5.88 10.62 -5.52
CA ALA A 19 6.75 9.76 -6.31
C ALA A 19 6.44 9.85 -7.81
N THR A 20 5.16 9.89 -8.19
CA THR A 20 4.79 10.05 -9.61
C THR A 20 5.19 11.41 -10.18
N GLU A 21 5.10 12.48 -9.39
CA GLU A 21 5.58 13.80 -9.76
C GLU A 21 7.11 13.82 -9.97
N GLN A 22 7.87 13.25 -9.03
CA GLN A 22 9.34 13.17 -9.14
C GLN A 22 9.81 12.37 -10.36
N LEU A 23 9.05 11.35 -10.76
CA LEU A 23 9.36 10.52 -11.93
C LEU A 23 8.82 11.10 -13.25
N GLY A 24 8.10 12.22 -13.22
CA GLY A 24 7.48 12.83 -14.42
C GLY A 24 6.40 11.94 -15.05
N VAL A 25 5.72 11.11 -14.25
CA VAL A 25 4.69 10.18 -14.72
C VAL A 25 3.31 10.82 -14.51
N GLU A 26 2.57 10.99 -15.61
CA GLU A 26 1.19 11.50 -15.53
C GLU A 26 0.20 10.39 -15.22
N VAL A 27 -0.35 10.41 -13.99
CA VAL A 27 -1.45 9.54 -13.55
C VAL A 27 -2.50 10.41 -12.86
N SER A 28 -3.78 10.15 -13.10
CA SER A 28 -4.83 10.95 -12.46
C SER A 28 -4.82 10.77 -10.93
N PRO A 29 -5.04 11.84 -10.12
CA PRO A 29 -5.10 11.73 -8.67
C PRO A 29 -6.17 10.72 -8.19
N THR A 30 -7.27 10.59 -8.94
CA THR A 30 -8.32 9.61 -8.65
C THR A 30 -7.85 8.17 -8.82
N GLN A 31 -6.98 7.88 -9.79
CA GLN A 31 -6.37 6.55 -9.94
C GLN A 31 -5.39 6.27 -8.80
N LEU A 32 -4.55 7.24 -8.43
CA LEU A 32 -3.62 7.10 -7.31
C LEU A 32 -4.36 6.89 -5.99
N ALA A 33 -5.49 7.57 -5.77
CA ALA A 33 -6.33 7.36 -4.59
C ALA A 33 -6.91 5.94 -4.50
N LYS A 34 -7.29 5.35 -5.65
CA LYS A 34 -7.74 3.95 -5.72
C LYS A 34 -6.59 2.99 -5.44
N ILE A 35 -5.39 3.27 -5.96
CA ILE A 35 -4.20 2.46 -5.70
C ILE A 35 -3.84 2.51 -4.21
N ALA A 36 -3.79 3.70 -3.60
CA ALA A 36 -3.56 3.87 -2.17
C ALA A 36 -4.56 3.06 -1.33
N GLN A 37 -5.83 3.06 -1.73
CA GLN A 37 -6.87 2.27 -1.06
C GLN A 37 -6.57 0.77 -1.14
N LEU A 38 -6.17 0.26 -2.31
CA LEU A 38 -5.83 -1.16 -2.47
C LEU A 38 -4.62 -1.54 -1.63
N ILE A 39 -3.56 -0.74 -1.64
CA ILE A 39 -2.34 -0.96 -0.86
C ILE A 39 -2.70 -1.06 0.64
N VAL A 40 -3.36 -0.04 1.18
CA VAL A 40 -3.72 0.00 2.61
C VAL A 40 -4.65 -1.16 2.99
N GLN A 41 -5.59 -1.52 2.12
CA GLN A 41 -6.46 -2.68 2.36
C GLN A 41 -5.66 -3.98 2.46
N THR A 42 -4.66 -4.19 1.58
CA THR A 42 -3.83 -5.41 1.62
C THR A 42 -2.90 -5.50 2.83
N MET A 43 -2.59 -4.35 3.45
CA MET A 43 -1.77 -4.26 4.66
C MET A 43 -2.58 -4.24 5.95
N THR A 44 -3.92 -4.22 5.86
CA THR A 44 -4.80 -4.17 7.04
C THR A 44 -5.45 -5.52 7.30
N GLY A 45 -5.28 -6.04 8.51
CA GLY A 45 -5.97 -7.25 8.94
C GLY A 45 -5.39 -7.81 10.24
N PRO A 46 -6.14 -8.65 10.97
CA PRO A 46 -5.72 -9.15 12.29
C PRO A 46 -4.45 -10.04 12.25
N ARG A 47 -4.03 -10.50 11.06
CA ARG A 47 -2.84 -11.33 10.87
C ARG A 47 -1.60 -10.55 10.41
N ARG A 48 -1.72 -9.23 10.21
CA ARG A 48 -0.66 -8.35 9.71
C ARG A 48 0.21 -7.75 10.83
N CYS A 49 0.60 -8.59 11.79
CA CYS A 49 1.37 -8.17 12.96
C CYS A 49 2.83 -7.81 12.65
N PHE A 50 3.37 -8.30 11.51
CA PHE A 50 4.75 -8.03 11.05
C PHE A 50 4.80 -7.30 9.70
N HIS A 51 3.68 -7.17 9.00
CA HIS A 51 3.56 -6.49 7.70
C HIS A 51 2.44 -5.46 7.80
N SER A 52 2.69 -4.40 8.56
CA SER A 52 1.74 -3.31 8.83
C SER A 52 1.95 -2.11 7.90
N THR A 53 0.97 -1.21 7.85
CA THR A 53 1.11 0.07 7.13
C THR A 53 2.22 0.94 7.71
N GLU A 54 2.44 0.89 9.03
CA GLU A 54 3.55 1.58 9.69
C GLU A 54 4.90 1.07 9.17
N HIS A 55 5.09 -0.26 9.16
CA HIS A 55 6.29 -0.87 8.60
C HIS A 55 6.50 -0.47 7.15
N MET A 56 5.46 -0.58 6.31
CA MET A 56 5.50 -0.19 4.89
C MET A 56 6.04 1.24 4.67
N PHE A 57 5.70 2.19 5.54
CA PHE A 57 6.17 3.57 5.42
C PHE A 57 7.61 3.78 5.89
N GLU A 58 8.17 2.89 6.70
CA GLU A 58 9.55 2.95 7.20
C GLU A 58 10.57 2.35 6.23
N VAL A 59 10.19 1.30 5.47
CA VAL A 59 11.13 0.57 4.60
C VAL A 59 11.43 1.28 3.29
N GLY A 60 10.45 2.00 2.74
CA GLY A 60 10.67 2.88 1.60
C GLY A 60 11.34 4.14 2.10
N GLY A 61 12.57 4.42 1.63
CA GLY A 61 13.32 5.63 1.96
C GLY A 61 12.51 6.92 1.75
N SER A 62 13.04 8.08 2.14
CA SER A 62 12.29 9.35 2.11
C SER A 62 12.63 10.27 0.96
N THR A 63 13.61 9.93 0.12
CA THR A 63 14.21 10.88 -0.85
C THR A 63 14.29 10.38 -2.28
N ASP A 64 14.11 9.07 -2.51
CA ASP A 64 14.10 8.48 -3.85
C ASP A 64 12.70 7.94 -4.17
N ALA A 65 12.17 8.33 -5.34
CA ALA A 65 10.82 7.98 -5.75
C ALA A 65 10.67 6.48 -6.06
N ILE A 66 11.71 5.83 -6.56
CA ILE A 66 11.70 4.38 -6.83
C ILE A 66 11.74 3.62 -5.51
N GLU A 67 12.56 4.05 -4.55
CA GLU A 67 12.58 3.44 -3.20
C GLU A 67 11.23 3.57 -2.49
N ILE A 68 10.59 4.74 -2.59
CA ILE A 68 9.25 4.96 -2.02
C ILE A 68 8.24 4.01 -2.66
N LEU A 69 8.22 3.92 -3.99
CA LEU A 69 7.32 3.00 -4.69
C LEU A 69 7.63 1.54 -4.34
N ALA A 70 8.89 1.14 -4.26
CA ALA A 70 9.26 -0.21 -3.84
C ALA A 70 8.73 -0.51 -2.44
N GLY A 71 8.93 0.39 -1.47
CA GLY A 71 8.44 0.24 -0.10
C GLY A 71 6.92 0.14 0.00
N LEU A 72 6.18 0.96 -0.76
CA LEU A 72 4.71 0.90 -0.78
C LEU A 72 4.15 -0.42 -1.32
N PHE A 73 4.89 -1.10 -2.21
CA PHE A 73 4.41 -2.30 -2.89
C PHE A 73 5.04 -3.61 -2.41
N HIS A 74 6.14 -3.56 -1.64
CA HIS A 74 6.97 -4.76 -1.36
C HIS A 74 6.22 -5.92 -0.69
N ASP A 75 5.24 -5.61 0.16
CA ASP A 75 4.51 -6.56 0.97
C ASP A 75 3.03 -6.71 0.57
N ILE A 76 2.68 -6.30 -0.66
CA ILE A 76 1.35 -6.55 -1.20
C ILE A 76 1.22 -8.04 -1.48
N VAL A 77 0.84 -8.78 -0.45
CA VAL A 77 0.51 -10.20 -0.55
C VAL A 77 -0.92 -10.32 -1.05
N TYR A 78 -1.17 -11.29 -1.93
CA TYR A 78 -2.51 -11.64 -2.40
C TYR A 78 -3.47 -11.78 -1.20
N MET A 79 -4.53 -10.95 -1.17
CA MET A 79 -5.67 -11.03 -0.24
C MET A 79 -6.23 -12.46 -0.09
N GLN A 80 -5.99 -13.33 -1.08
CA GLN A 80 -6.32 -14.75 -1.07
C GLN A 80 -5.55 -15.58 -0.01
N VAL A 81 -4.34 -15.19 0.37
CA VAL A 81 -3.57 -15.89 1.43
C VAL A 81 -4.14 -15.59 2.81
N ASP A 82 -4.59 -14.36 3.04
CA ASP A 82 -5.14 -13.91 4.32
C ASP A 82 -6.63 -14.25 4.52
N GLY A 83 -7.30 -14.80 3.50
CA GLY A 83 -8.70 -15.21 3.56
C GLY A 83 -8.93 -16.70 3.82
N SER A 84 -7.85 -17.50 3.96
CA SER A 84 -7.91 -18.96 3.88
C SER A 84 -8.57 -19.40 2.56
N ILE A 85 -7.81 -19.47 1.46
CA ILE A 85 -8.28 -20.28 0.32
C ILE A 85 -8.50 -21.70 0.84
N THR A 86 -9.75 -22.15 0.90
CA THR A 86 -10.04 -23.58 0.97
C THR A 86 -9.58 -24.15 -0.37
N PHE A 87 -8.43 -24.81 -0.40
CA PHE A 87 -8.06 -25.62 -1.55
C PHE A 87 -9.02 -26.82 -1.60
N ASN A 88 -10.10 -26.72 -2.37
CA ASN A 88 -10.77 -27.92 -2.86
C ASN A 88 -9.98 -28.41 -4.07
N PHE A 89 -9.02 -29.31 -3.79
CA PHE A 89 -8.50 -30.20 -4.82
C PHE A 89 -9.57 -31.26 -5.10
N THR A 90 -10.38 -31.03 -6.13
CA THR A 90 -11.23 -32.07 -6.76
C THR A 90 -10.95 -32.10 -8.23
#